data_AF-A0A7S2XVI9-F1
#
_entry.id   AF-A0A7S2XVI9-F1
#
_cell.length_a   1.000
_cell.length_b   1.000
_cell.length_c   1.000
_cell.angle_alpha   90.00
_cell.angle_beta   90.00
_cell.angle_gamma   90.00
#
_symmetry.space_group_name_H-M   'P 1'
#
loop_
_entity.id
_entity.type
_entity.pdbx_description
1 polymer ?
#
loop_
_entity_poly.entity_id
_entity_poly.type
_entity_poly.pdbx_seq_one_letter_code
_entity_poly.pdbx_strand_id
1 'polypeptide(L)'
;VMLLPHGYDGAGPEHSNARPERFLQLCDSPGLYPLANGEAMDENYNVNMIVANMTTPANYFHFLRRQQLRNFRKPAVIMAPKTLLRDPRAVSSLEDMAPGTKFEPVLVEDTPNPTGIKKVLFCSGKIFYDL
;
A
#
# COMPACT_ATOMS: atom_id res chain seq x y z
N VAL A 1 -13.17 0.95 7.68
CA VAL A 1 -11.76 0.55 7.41
C VAL A 1 -11.43 -0.58 8.37
N MET A 2 -10.79 -1.64 7.90
CA MET A 2 -10.32 -2.76 8.72
C MET A 2 -8.80 -2.66 8.82
N LEU A 3 -8.28 -2.47 10.03
CA LEU A 3 -6.84 -2.40 10.31
C LEU A 3 -6.39 -3.75 10.84
N LEU A 4 -5.51 -4.43 10.12
CA LEU A 4 -5.01 -5.76 10.48
C LEU A 4 -3.49 -5.68 10.71
N PRO A 5 -3.03 -5.66 11.97
CA PRO A 5 -1.59 -5.66 12.27
C PRO A 5 -0.87 -6.81 11.55
N HIS A 6 0.11 -6.47 10.72
CA HIS A 6 0.81 -7.41 9.84
C HIS A 6 2.32 -7.19 9.90
N GLY A 7 3.09 -8.28 9.89
CA GLY A 7 4.55 -8.24 9.83
C GLY A 7 5.19 -9.51 10.37
N TYR A 8 6.18 -10.04 9.68
CA TYR A 8 6.97 -11.18 10.15
C TYR A 8 8.11 -10.68 11.05
N ASP A 9 7.85 -10.64 12.37
CA ASP A 9 8.75 -10.06 13.37
C ASP A 9 9.22 -11.09 14.42
N GLY A 10 9.08 -12.39 14.13
CA GLY A 10 9.50 -13.47 15.03
C GLY A 10 8.50 -13.82 16.15
N ALA A 11 7.30 -13.24 16.16
CA ALA A 11 6.27 -13.47 17.20
C ALA A 11 5.41 -14.74 17.02
N GLY A 12 5.80 -15.62 16.09
CA GLY A 12 5.08 -16.87 15.81
C GLY A 12 3.87 -16.73 14.87
N PRO A 13 3.15 -17.85 14.60
CA PRO A 13 2.16 -17.95 13.53
C PRO A 13 0.95 -17.02 13.71
N GLU A 14 0.47 -16.86 14.94
CA GLU A 14 -0.77 -16.10 15.25
C GLU A 14 -0.54 -14.58 15.42
N HIS A 15 0.72 -14.11 15.31
CA HIS A 15 1.07 -12.69 15.49
C HIS A 15 1.80 -12.10 14.28
N SER A 16 1.85 -12.81 13.16
CA SER A 16 2.67 -12.42 12.00
C SER A 16 1.86 -12.05 10.76
N ASN A 17 0.87 -12.87 10.39
CA ASN A 17 0.25 -12.79 9.08
C ASN A 17 -1.25 -12.45 9.17
N ALA A 18 -1.64 -11.30 8.61
CA ALA A 18 -3.03 -10.88 8.45
C ALA A 18 -3.74 -11.55 7.26
N ARG A 19 -3.02 -12.44 6.56
CA ARG A 19 -3.45 -13.23 5.41
C ARG A 19 -3.87 -12.36 4.22
N PRO A 20 -3.02 -11.41 3.76
CA PRO A 20 -3.35 -10.54 2.63
C PRO A 20 -3.71 -11.34 1.37
N GLU A 21 -3.14 -12.53 1.17
CA GLU A 21 -3.47 -13.43 0.07
C GLU A 21 -4.95 -13.79 0.01
N ARG A 22 -5.61 -13.94 1.16
CA ARG A 22 -7.04 -14.26 1.22
C ARG A 22 -7.89 -13.04 0.85
N PHE A 23 -7.52 -11.86 1.31
CA PHE A 23 -8.22 -10.64 0.93
C PHE A 23 -8.05 -10.31 -0.55
N LEU A 24 -6.84 -10.51 -1.10
CA LEU A 24 -6.59 -10.36 -2.53
C LEU A 24 -7.39 -11.37 -3.35
N GLN A 25 -7.51 -12.62 -2.91
CA GLN A 25 -8.34 -13.63 -3.58
C GLN A 25 -9.84 -13.28 -3.56
N LEU A 26 -10.31 -12.60 -2.51
CA LEU A 26 -11.69 -12.12 -2.39
C LEU A 26 -11.96 -10.84 -3.20
N CYS A 27 -10.92 -10.19 -3.72
CA CYS A 27 -11.08 -9.06 -4.63
C CYS A 27 -11.52 -9.56 -6.01
N ASP A 28 -12.50 -8.89 -6.59
CA ASP A 28 -12.97 -9.07 -7.98
C ASP A 28 -12.09 -8.32 -9.01
N SER A 29 -10.79 -8.19 -8.71
CA SER A 29 -9.82 -7.68 -9.66
C SER A 29 -9.73 -8.65 -10.85
N PRO A 30 -9.62 -8.17 -12.11
CA PRO A 30 -9.57 -9.03 -13.32
C PRO A 30 -8.30 -9.90 -13.38
N GLY A 31 -7.38 -9.78 -12.42
CA GLY A 31 -6.10 -10.46 -12.42
C GLY A 31 -5.10 -9.86 -13.42
N LEU A 32 -4.20 -10.72 -13.92
CA LEU A 32 -3.08 -10.41 -14.83
C LEU A 32 -3.50 -10.10 -16.28
N TYR A 33 -4.79 -10.02 -16.57
CA TYR A 33 -5.25 -9.64 -17.90
C TYR A 33 -5.27 -8.12 -17.98
N PRO A 34 -4.60 -7.50 -18.97
CA PRO A 34 -5.02 -6.17 -19.35
C PRO A 34 -6.52 -6.27 -19.65
N LEU A 35 -7.29 -5.24 -19.27
CA LEU A 35 -8.66 -5.12 -19.75
C LEU A 35 -8.60 -5.39 -21.27
N ALA A 36 -9.47 -6.28 -21.79
CA ALA A 36 -9.36 -6.79 -23.16
C ALA A 36 -9.36 -5.69 -24.25
N ASN A 37 -9.66 -4.45 -23.86
CA ASN A 37 -9.68 -3.23 -24.63
C ASN A 37 -8.37 -2.41 -24.55
N GLY A 38 -7.33 -2.87 -23.84
CA GLY A 38 -6.07 -2.13 -23.69
C GLY A 38 -6.17 -0.89 -22.81
N GLU A 39 -7.28 -0.71 -22.09
CA GLU A 39 -7.43 0.40 -21.15
C GLU A 39 -6.50 0.21 -19.98
N ALA A 40 -5.80 1.29 -19.62
CA ALA A 40 -5.03 1.33 -18.39
C ALA A 40 -5.94 0.98 -17.21
N MET A 41 -5.37 0.32 -16.19
CA MET A 41 -6.03 0.14 -14.90
C MET A 41 -6.41 1.52 -14.35
N ASP A 42 -7.64 1.94 -14.61
CA ASP A 42 -8.19 3.23 -14.17
C ASP A 42 -8.41 3.19 -12.65
N GLU A 43 -8.21 4.32 -12.00
CA GLU A 43 -8.62 4.61 -10.63
C GLU A 43 -10.14 4.42 -10.38
N ASN A 44 -10.94 4.31 -11.46
CA ASN A 44 -12.32 3.82 -11.45
C ASN A 44 -12.48 2.30 -11.44
N TYR A 45 -11.41 1.54 -11.19
CA TYR A 45 -11.53 0.10 -11.00
C TYR A 45 -12.60 -0.18 -9.96
N ASN A 46 -13.74 -0.69 -10.41
CA ASN A 46 -14.89 -0.95 -9.56
C ASN A 46 -14.71 -2.25 -8.77
N VAL A 47 -13.52 -2.43 -8.20
CA VAL A 47 -13.26 -3.55 -7.30
C VAL A 47 -14.16 -3.46 -6.09
N ASN A 48 -14.57 -4.58 -5.53
CA ASN A 48 -15.40 -4.70 -4.35
C ASN A 48 -14.69 -4.20 -3.07
N MET A 49 -13.36 -4.26 -3.00
CA MET A 49 -12.58 -3.85 -1.84
C MET A 49 -11.17 -3.35 -2.19
N ILE A 50 -10.59 -2.53 -1.32
CA ILE A 50 -9.22 -2.04 -1.44
C ILE A 50 -8.35 -2.76 -0.41
N VAL A 51 -7.29 -3.42 -0.86
CA VAL A 51 -6.26 -4.02 0.00
C VAL A 51 -5.00 -3.15 -0.08
N ALA A 52 -4.50 -2.67 1.05
CA ALA A 52 -3.36 -1.75 1.09
C ALA A 52 -2.33 -2.16 2.16
N ASN A 53 -1.04 -1.93 1.87
CA ASN A 53 0.08 -2.24 2.73
C ASN A 53 1.11 -1.11 2.63
N MET A 54 0.83 -0.02 3.36
CA MET A 54 1.56 1.24 3.28
C MET A 54 2.77 1.25 4.21
N THR A 55 3.83 1.92 3.79
CA THR A 55 5.12 1.97 4.50
C THR A 55 5.40 3.32 5.17
N THR A 56 4.80 4.43 4.69
CA THR A 56 5.04 5.76 5.25
C THR A 56 3.82 6.32 6.00
N PRO A 57 4.03 7.09 7.09
CA PRO A 57 2.96 7.79 7.80
C PRO A 57 2.12 8.72 6.90
N ALA A 58 2.74 9.47 5.98
CA ALA A 58 2.03 10.34 5.05
C ALA A 58 1.09 9.57 4.11
N ASN A 59 1.54 8.44 3.57
CA ASN A 59 0.68 7.64 2.69
C ASN A 59 -0.52 7.05 3.47
N TYR A 60 -0.30 6.65 4.72
CA TYR A 60 -1.38 6.23 5.63
C TYR A 60 -2.38 7.35 5.93
N PHE A 61 -1.90 8.57 6.23
CA PHE A 61 -2.72 9.77 6.41
C PHE A 61 -3.61 10.04 5.19
N HIS A 62 -3.02 10.04 3.99
CA HIS A 62 -3.73 10.29 2.75
C HIS A 62 -4.76 9.21 2.44
N PHE A 63 -4.43 7.94 2.67
CA PHE A 63 -5.37 6.85 2.46
C PHE A 63 -6.60 6.97 3.36
N LEU A 64 -6.42 7.30 4.65
CA LEU A 64 -7.54 7.49 5.56
C LEU A 64 -8.44 8.65 5.14
N ARG A 65 -7.86 9.79 4.72
CA ARG A 65 -8.62 10.92 4.18
C ARG A 65 -9.37 10.55 2.91
N ARG A 66 -8.71 9.81 2.00
CA ARG A 66 -9.28 9.34 0.74
C ARG A 66 -10.58 8.54 0.96
N GLN A 67 -10.67 7.75 2.02
CA GLN A 67 -11.89 7.00 2.36
C GLN A 67 -13.10 7.90 2.66
N GLN A 68 -12.89 9.14 3.08
CA GLN A 68 -13.95 10.11 3.39
C GLN A 68 -14.18 11.11 2.25
N LEU A 69 -13.10 11.60 1.64
CA LEU A 69 -13.14 12.66 0.61
C LEU A 69 -13.71 12.19 -0.73
N ARG A 70 -13.66 10.89 -1.03
CA ARG A 70 -14.29 10.33 -2.23
C ARG A 70 -15.81 10.49 -2.16
N ASN A 71 -16.43 10.71 -3.31
CA ASN A 71 -17.89 10.77 -3.49
C ASN A 71 -18.57 9.38 -3.44
N PHE A 72 -17.82 8.32 -3.14
CA PHE A 72 -18.32 6.97 -2.93
C PHE A 72 -17.69 6.34 -1.68
N ARG A 73 -18.18 5.16 -1.29
CA ARG A 73 -17.64 4.39 -0.17
C ARG A 73 -17.21 3.01 -0.67
N LYS A 74 -16.01 2.59 -0.26
CA LYS A 74 -15.45 1.28 -0.59
C LYS A 74 -14.80 0.67 0.66
N PRO A 75 -15.04 -0.61 0.98
CA PRO A 75 -14.30 -1.30 2.03
C PRO A 75 -12.79 -1.20 1.78
N ALA A 76 -12.05 -1.00 2.86
CA ALA A 76 -10.59 -0.98 2.83
C ALA A 76 -10.04 -1.88 3.94
N VAL A 77 -9.17 -2.80 3.54
CA VAL A 77 -8.41 -3.72 4.40
C VAL A 77 -6.95 -3.28 4.34
N ILE A 78 -6.44 -2.83 5.48
CA ILE A 78 -5.08 -2.30 5.59
C ILE A 78 -4.24 -3.28 6.40
N MET A 79 -3.14 -3.73 5.81
CA MET A 79 -2.04 -4.38 6.52
C MET A 79 -1.37 -3.31 7.38
N ALA A 80 -1.84 -3.19 8.61
CA ALA A 80 -1.43 -2.13 9.52
C ALA A 80 -0.03 -2.44 10.08
N PRO A 81 0.85 -1.43 10.23
CA PRO A 81 2.20 -1.66 10.72
C PRO A 81 2.22 -2.09 12.18
N LYS A 82 3.20 -2.93 12.53
CA LYS A 82 3.59 -3.25 13.92
C LYS A 82 4.89 -2.56 14.28
N THR A 83 6.00 -3.01 13.68
CA THR A 83 7.35 -2.47 13.91
C THR A 83 7.49 -1.05 13.38
N LEU A 84 6.92 -0.74 12.21
CA LEU A 84 7.02 0.60 11.60
C LEU A 84 6.37 1.69 12.45
N LEU A 85 5.55 1.36 13.46
CA LEU A 85 5.01 2.35 14.40
C LEU A 85 6.10 3.09 15.18
N ARG A 86 7.31 2.52 15.28
CA ARG A 86 8.44 3.09 16.02
C ARG A 86 9.77 3.02 15.26
N ASP A 87 9.75 2.60 13.99
CA ASP A 87 10.98 2.53 13.19
C ASP A 87 11.41 3.96 12.81
N PRO A 88 12.63 4.40 13.14
CA PRO A 88 13.09 5.76 12.86
C PRO A 88 13.18 6.07 11.35
N ARG A 89 13.19 5.06 10.49
CA ARG A 89 13.18 5.20 9.03
C ARG A 89 11.75 5.37 8.49
N ALA A 90 10.73 4.96 9.24
CA ALA A 90 9.33 5.03 8.86
C ALA A 90 8.66 6.32 9.35
N VAL A 91 9.23 7.46 8.94
CA VAL A 91 8.77 8.80 9.32
C VAL A 91 8.32 9.59 8.09
N SER A 92 7.48 10.61 8.30
CA SER A 92 7.11 11.58 7.26
C SER A 92 7.08 12.98 7.85
N SER A 93 7.35 13.97 7.01
CA SER A 93 7.24 15.38 7.36
C SER A 93 5.77 15.84 7.33
N LEU A 94 5.49 17.06 7.83
CA LEU A 94 4.14 17.64 7.71
C LEU A 94 3.89 18.13 6.29
N GLU A 95 4.94 18.51 5.58
CA GLU A 95 4.94 18.91 4.19
C GLU A 95 4.42 17.79 3.28
N ASP A 96 4.74 16.53 3.60
CA ASP A 96 4.21 15.34 2.92
C ASP A 96 2.68 15.16 3.09
N MET A 97 2.07 15.93 4.00
CA MET A 97 0.63 15.93 4.31
C MET A 97 -0.05 17.28 3.97
N ALA A 98 0.70 18.23 3.42
CA ALA A 98 0.23 19.58 3.10
C ALA A 98 -0.75 19.59 1.91
N PRO A 99 -1.50 20.69 1.68
CA PRO A 99 -2.36 20.83 0.51
C PRO A 99 -1.60 20.55 -0.81
N GLY A 100 -2.23 19.81 -1.71
CA GLY A 100 -1.61 19.40 -2.99
C GLY A 100 -0.92 18.03 -2.95
N THR A 101 -0.63 17.49 -1.76
CA THR A 101 -0.15 16.11 -1.61
C THR A 101 -1.30 15.09 -1.65
N LYS A 102 -0.99 13.83 -1.95
CA LYS A 102 -1.99 12.77 -2.14
C LYS A 102 -1.45 11.39 -1.81
N PHE A 103 -2.36 10.42 -1.76
CA PHE A 103 -2.02 9.00 -1.65
C PHE A 103 -1.26 8.53 -2.89
N GLU A 104 -0.20 7.75 -2.67
CA GLU A 104 0.63 7.16 -3.72
C GLU A 104 0.49 5.63 -3.70
N PRO A 105 -0.11 5.01 -4.73
CA PRO A 105 -0.28 3.56 -4.79
C PRO A 105 1.05 2.82 -5.00
N VAL A 106 2.04 3.47 -5.58
CA VAL A 106 3.39 2.95 -5.81
C VAL A 106 4.37 4.04 -5.37
N LEU A 107 5.25 3.71 -4.44
CA LEU A 107 6.38 4.56 -4.06
C LEU A 107 7.58 4.15 -4.90
N VAL A 108 8.21 5.11 -5.57
CA VAL A 108 9.42 4.89 -6.36
C VAL A 108 10.58 5.54 -5.62
N GLU A 109 11.64 4.78 -5.38
CA GLU A 109 12.84 5.32 -4.75
C GLU A 109 13.57 6.27 -5.68
N ASP A 110 13.98 7.42 -5.17
CA ASP A 110 14.79 8.37 -5.92
C ASP A 110 16.18 7.76 -6.18
N THR A 111 16.40 7.30 -7.41
CA THR A 111 17.59 6.54 -7.77
C THR A 111 18.52 7.41 -8.62
N PRO A 112 19.73 7.76 -8.14
CA PRO A 112 20.70 8.47 -8.95
C PRO A 112 21.17 7.56 -10.11
N ASN A 113 21.00 8.04 -11.35
CA ASN A 113 21.29 7.33 -12.61
C ASN A 113 20.35 6.15 -12.96
N PRO A 114 19.11 6.43 -13.38
CA PRO A 114 18.14 5.40 -13.77
C PRO A 114 18.58 4.56 -14.97
N THR A 115 19.45 5.08 -15.84
CA THR A 115 19.90 4.35 -17.05
C THR A 115 20.84 3.17 -16.75
N GLY A 116 21.42 3.11 -15.55
CA GLY A 116 22.32 2.03 -15.13
C GLY A 116 21.65 0.85 -14.42
N ILE A 117 20.34 0.93 -14.14
CA ILE A 117 19.63 -0.06 -13.33
C ILE A 117 19.48 -1.38 -14.09
N LYS A 118 20.00 -2.48 -13.51
CA LYS A 118 19.92 -3.84 -14.09
C LYS A 118 18.82 -4.71 -13.49
N LYS A 119 18.28 -4.33 -12.33
CA LYS A 119 17.31 -5.10 -11.57
C LYS A 119 16.38 -4.17 -10.81
N VAL A 120 15.08 -4.43 -10.90
CA VAL A 120 14.04 -3.74 -10.12
C VAL A 120 13.44 -4.73 -9.14
N LEU A 121 13.40 -4.37 -7.86
CA LEU A 121 12.78 -5.17 -6.82
C LEU A 121 11.41 -4.57 -6.49
N PHE A 122 10.36 -5.32 -6.80
CA PHE A 122 9.02 -4.97 -6.32
C PHE A 122 8.82 -5.56 -4.93
N CYS A 123 8.31 -4.73 -4.02
CA CYS A 123 7.98 -5.17 -2.67
C CYS A 123 6.73 -4.44 -2.17
N SER A 124 6.21 -4.88 -1.03
CA SER A 124 5.04 -4.25 -0.40
C SER A 124 5.15 -4.35 1.12
N GLY A 125 4.90 -3.23 1.79
CA GLY A 125 4.94 -3.15 3.25
C GLY A 125 6.35 -3.18 3.83
N LYS A 126 6.44 -3.58 5.10
CA LYS A 126 7.63 -3.39 5.93
C LYS A 126 8.94 -3.98 5.40
N ILE A 127 8.87 -4.99 4.53
CA ILE A 127 10.06 -5.64 3.94
C ILE A 127 10.91 -4.65 3.16
N PHE A 128 10.32 -3.55 2.65
CA PHE A 128 11.05 -2.46 2.00
C PHE A 128 12.23 -1.96 2.86
N TYR A 129 12.06 -1.87 4.18
CA TYR A 129 13.10 -1.38 5.08
C TYR A 129 14.21 -2.41 5.37
N ASP A 130 14.00 -3.67 5.00
CA ASP A 130 14.98 -4.75 5.17
C ASP A 130 15.72 -5.07 3.86
N LEU A 131 15.24 -4.56 2.72
CA LEU A 131 15.85 -4.68 1.39
C LEU A 131 16.92 -3.61 1.17
#